data_AF-A0A932QHH6-F1
#
_entry.id   AF-A0A932QHH6-F1
#
_cell.length_a   1.000
_cell.length_b   1.000
_cell.length_c   1.000
_cell.angle_alpha   90.00
_cell.angle_beta   90.00
_cell.angle_gamma   90.00
#
_symmetry.space_group_name_H-M   'P 1'
#
loop_
_entity.id
_entity.type
_entity.pdbx_description
1 polymer ?
#
loop_
_entity_poly.entity_id
_entity_poly.type
_entity_poly.pdbx_seq_one_letter_code
_entity_poly.pdbx_strand_id
1 'polypeptide(L)'
;MVGSQARLFRRTRLVTLALAAIFGLAAGAAVLELTEPPGPGLDPDAMSYLGAAASIAHGDGLRIPYAHWDDPDTTSTLAHFPPGYSATIAVGIRAGLTPQNAARLVMAAGAGVTAAAMLFAAVEGGSLLGGLLALLIIAVTPPMVVVHASVLSEPLFLALFVSFVWQLTRPRAARGRTAALGVLAAAAAMVRYAGVSLVGAVLIDAWLGDAWMGVAAAR
;
A
#
# COMPACT_ATOMS: atom_id res chain seq x y z
N MET A 1 33.42 -10.88 22.23
CA MET A 1 33.01 -9.82 21.28
C MET A 1 31.68 -10.11 20.56
N VAL A 2 31.35 -11.35 20.20
CA VAL A 2 30.11 -11.74 19.49
C VAL A 2 28.81 -11.33 20.21
N GLY A 3 28.77 -11.41 21.55
CA GLY A 3 27.56 -11.06 22.33
C GLY A 3 27.22 -9.56 22.38
N SER A 4 28.17 -8.66 22.13
CA SER A 4 27.90 -7.21 22.13
C SER A 4 27.19 -6.77 20.83
N GLN A 5 27.68 -7.27 19.68
CA GLN A 5 27.14 -6.97 18.36
C GLN A 5 25.71 -7.50 18.17
N ALA A 6 25.45 -8.74 18.62
CA ALA A 6 24.11 -9.32 18.57
C ALA A 6 23.08 -8.53 19.40
N ARG A 7 23.49 -8.01 20.57
CA ARG A 7 22.63 -7.16 21.42
C ARG A 7 22.36 -5.81 20.78
N LEU A 8 23.36 -5.19 20.14
CA LEU A 8 23.19 -3.92 19.44
C LEU A 8 22.21 -4.08 18.27
N PHE A 9 22.39 -5.10 17.44
CA PHE A 9 21.49 -5.39 16.31
C PHE A 9 20.04 -5.64 16.77
N ARG A 10 19.86 -6.44 17.83
CA ARG A 10 18.53 -6.70 18.41
C ARG A 10 17.89 -5.42 18.96
N ARG A 11 18.67 -4.58 19.64
CA ARG A 11 18.19 -3.30 20.19
C ARG A 11 17.74 -2.36 19.07
N THR A 12 18.55 -2.18 18.03
CA THR A 12 18.20 -1.34 16.88
C THR A 12 16.91 -1.85 16.23
N ARG A 13 16.78 -3.15 16.02
CA ARG A 13 15.56 -3.74 15.44
C ARG A 13 14.32 -3.51 16.30
N LEU A 14 14.42 -3.66 17.62
CA LEU A 14 13.31 -3.40 18.54
C LEU A 14 12.91 -1.92 18.55
N VAL A 15 13.88 -1.01 18.54
CA VAL A 15 13.63 0.44 18.43
C VAL A 15 12.93 0.76 17.11
N THR A 16 13.42 0.24 15.99
CA THR A 16 12.78 0.45 14.68
C THR A 16 11.36 -0.11 14.65
N LEU A 17 11.13 -1.30 15.20
CA LEU A 17 9.79 -1.88 15.30
C LEU A 17 8.85 -1.00 16.13
N ALA A 18 9.31 -0.52 17.29
CA ALA A 18 8.52 0.36 18.15
C ALA A 18 8.21 1.68 17.46
N LEU A 19 9.20 2.32 16.84
CA LEU A 19 8.99 3.57 16.09
C LEU A 19 8.08 3.35 14.87
N ALA A 20 8.25 2.27 14.12
CA ALA A 20 7.40 1.96 12.98
C ALA A 20 5.94 1.74 13.41
N ALA A 21 5.73 1.06 14.53
CA ALA A 21 4.40 0.91 15.12
C ALA A 21 3.82 2.27 15.57
N ILE A 22 4.59 3.09 16.27
CA ILE A 22 4.13 4.41 16.74
C ILE A 22 3.77 5.32 15.55
N PHE A 23 4.66 5.48 14.58
CA PHE A 23 4.41 6.34 13.41
C PHE A 23 3.33 5.76 12.49
N GLY A 24 3.27 4.44 12.34
CA GLY A 24 2.20 3.78 11.59
C GLY A 24 0.83 4.00 12.22
N LEU A 25 0.72 3.80 13.54
CA LEU A 25 -0.52 4.06 14.28
C LEU A 25 -0.89 5.55 14.25
N ALA A 26 0.09 6.44 14.42
CA ALA A 26 -0.13 7.88 14.35
C ALA A 26 -0.62 8.33 12.96
N ALA A 27 -0.03 7.81 11.88
CA ALA A 27 -0.47 8.12 10.52
C ALA A 27 -1.88 7.59 10.22
N GLY A 28 -2.18 6.36 10.63
CA GLY A 28 -3.53 5.79 10.51
C GLY A 28 -4.56 6.56 11.32
N ALA A 29 -4.25 6.90 12.58
CA ALA A 29 -5.11 7.71 13.43
C ALA A 29 -5.33 9.12 12.86
N ALA A 30 -4.28 9.76 12.33
CA ALA A 30 -4.40 11.05 11.67
C ALA A 30 -5.35 11.00 10.47
N VAL A 31 -5.32 9.94 9.66
CA VAL A 31 -6.30 9.77 8.56
C VAL A 31 -7.71 9.62 9.10
N LEU A 32 -7.92 8.84 10.15
CA LEU A 32 -9.25 8.70 10.75
C LEU A 32 -9.77 10.03 11.29
N GLU A 33 -8.93 10.79 11.98
CA GLU A 33 -9.22 12.14 12.50
C GLU A 33 -9.54 13.13 11.37
N LEU A 34 -8.68 13.21 10.36
CA LEU A 34 -8.84 14.12 9.21
C LEU A 34 -10.09 13.81 8.37
N THR A 35 -10.61 12.59 8.47
CA THR A 35 -11.79 12.13 7.74
C THR A 35 -13.00 11.93 8.64
N GLU A 36 -12.96 12.46 9.87
CA GLU A 36 -14.15 12.59 10.73
C GLU A 36 -15.26 13.40 10.03
N PRO A 37 -16.52 13.33 10.53
CA PRO A 37 -17.66 14.00 9.90
C PRO A 37 -17.33 15.43 9.45
N PRO A 38 -17.52 15.76 8.15
CA PRO A 38 -18.50 15.16 7.22
C PRO A 38 -18.06 13.87 6.49
N GLY A 39 -16.83 13.39 6.67
CA GLY A 39 -16.29 12.20 6.01
C GLY A 39 -15.08 12.50 5.12
N PRO A 40 -14.52 11.49 4.44
CA PRO A 40 -13.39 11.67 3.55
C PRO A 40 -13.77 12.47 2.30
N GLY A 41 -12.76 13.01 1.60
CA GLY A 41 -12.96 13.61 0.28
C GLY A 41 -13.57 12.61 -0.70
N LEU A 42 -14.59 13.06 -1.43
CA LEU A 42 -15.29 12.28 -2.46
C LEU A 42 -15.19 13.01 -3.79
N ASP A 43 -14.37 12.48 -4.69
CA ASP A 43 -14.24 12.92 -6.07
C ASP A 43 -14.99 11.96 -7.01
N PRO A 44 -15.00 12.20 -8.34
CA PRO A 44 -15.65 11.29 -9.28
C PRO A 44 -15.11 9.84 -9.23
N ASP A 45 -13.83 9.65 -8.88
CA ASP A 45 -13.22 8.34 -8.79
C ASP A 45 -13.74 7.59 -7.55
N ALA A 46 -13.94 8.29 -6.43
CA ALA A 46 -14.54 7.75 -5.22
C ALA A 46 -15.91 7.10 -5.48
N MET A 47 -16.74 7.70 -6.34
CA MET A 47 -18.05 7.13 -6.72
C MET A 47 -17.87 5.75 -7.39
N SER A 48 -16.89 5.63 -8.29
CA SER A 48 -16.55 4.36 -8.94
C SER A 48 -16.09 3.32 -7.93
N TYR A 49 -15.18 3.70 -7.03
CA TYR A 49 -14.61 2.79 -6.05
C TYR A 49 -15.65 2.28 -5.04
N LEU A 50 -16.42 3.19 -4.44
CA LEU A 50 -17.44 2.88 -3.44
C LEU A 50 -18.61 2.09 -4.06
N GLY A 51 -19.04 2.48 -5.24
CA GLY A 51 -20.11 1.80 -5.96
C GLY A 51 -19.73 0.37 -6.35
N ALA A 52 -18.54 0.17 -6.92
CA ALA A 52 -18.04 -1.17 -7.19
C ALA A 52 -17.84 -1.99 -5.92
N ALA A 53 -17.36 -1.38 -4.82
CA ALA A 53 -17.22 -2.08 -3.54
C ALA A 53 -18.57 -2.57 -3.01
N ALA A 54 -19.63 -1.74 -3.10
CA ALA A 54 -20.98 -2.12 -2.69
C ALA A 54 -21.51 -3.27 -3.57
N SER A 55 -21.35 -3.19 -4.89
CA SER A 55 -21.77 -4.25 -5.82
C SER A 55 -21.07 -5.58 -5.54
N ILE A 56 -19.74 -5.57 -5.30
CA ILE A 56 -18.98 -6.77 -4.90
C ILE A 56 -19.51 -7.32 -3.56
N ALA A 57 -19.79 -6.45 -2.61
CA ALA A 57 -20.25 -6.84 -1.28
C ALA A 57 -21.58 -7.59 -1.34
N HIS A 58 -22.51 -7.13 -2.18
CA HIS A 58 -23.84 -7.73 -2.38
C HIS A 58 -23.86 -8.91 -3.36
N GLY A 59 -22.79 -9.12 -4.14
CA GLY A 59 -22.69 -10.23 -5.10
C GLY A 59 -23.11 -9.87 -6.52
N ASP A 60 -23.28 -8.58 -6.82
CA ASP A 60 -23.71 -8.07 -8.14
C ASP A 60 -22.54 -7.93 -9.13
N GLY A 61 -21.32 -8.27 -8.71
CA GLY A 61 -20.10 -8.18 -9.51
C GLY A 61 -19.46 -6.79 -9.48
N LEU A 62 -18.64 -6.49 -10.50
CA LEU A 62 -17.87 -5.25 -10.61
C LEU A 62 -18.68 -4.14 -11.29
N ARG A 63 -19.75 -3.68 -10.65
CA ARG A 63 -20.66 -2.65 -11.20
C ARG A 63 -20.54 -1.30 -10.52
N ILE A 64 -20.64 -0.21 -11.28
CA ILE A 64 -20.60 1.17 -10.80
C ILE A 64 -21.97 1.86 -11.04
N PRO A 65 -22.35 2.84 -10.20
CA PRO A 65 -23.72 3.36 -10.11
C PRO A 65 -23.96 4.48 -11.12
N TYR A 66 -23.32 4.40 -12.28
CA TYR A 66 -23.50 5.30 -13.39
C TYR A 66 -23.26 4.54 -14.69
N ALA A 67 -23.89 5.01 -15.76
CA ALA A 67 -23.74 4.49 -17.10
C ALA A 67 -23.69 5.65 -18.10
N HIS A 68 -23.36 5.33 -19.35
CA HIS A 68 -23.46 6.31 -20.43
C HIS A 68 -24.93 6.59 -20.75
N TRP A 69 -25.24 7.76 -21.33
CA TRP A 69 -26.62 8.22 -21.51
C TRP A 69 -27.45 7.39 -22.50
N ASP A 70 -26.79 6.63 -23.37
CA ASP A 70 -27.41 5.74 -24.37
C ASP A 70 -27.47 4.27 -23.91
N ASP A 71 -26.97 3.96 -22.71
CA ASP A 71 -26.95 2.60 -22.17
C ASP A 71 -28.35 2.22 -21.65
N PRO A 72 -28.92 1.07 -22.06
CA PRO A 72 -30.19 0.59 -21.51
C PRO A 72 -30.09 0.22 -20.02
N ASP A 73 -28.89 -0.02 -19.49
CA ASP A 73 -28.65 -0.27 -18.07
C ASP A 73 -28.34 1.05 -17.34
N THR A 74 -28.89 1.23 -16.14
CA THR A 74 -28.60 2.39 -15.29
C THR A 74 -27.24 2.31 -14.57
N THR A 75 -26.52 1.21 -14.76
CA THR A 75 -25.21 0.94 -14.16
C THR A 75 -24.25 0.38 -15.22
N SER A 76 -22.95 0.56 -15.03
CA SER A 76 -21.93 0.03 -15.95
C SER A 76 -20.90 -0.85 -15.23
N THR A 77 -20.04 -1.53 -15.97
CA THR A 77 -18.92 -2.28 -15.39
C THR A 77 -17.80 -1.36 -14.97
N LEU A 78 -17.11 -1.66 -13.86
CA LEU A 78 -15.88 -0.99 -13.46
C LEU A 78 -14.76 -1.28 -14.49
N ALA A 79 -14.60 -0.41 -15.48
CA ALA A 79 -13.59 -0.55 -16.53
C ALA A 79 -12.37 0.37 -16.34
N HIS A 80 -12.56 1.53 -15.71
CA HIS A 80 -11.52 2.56 -15.59
C HIS A 80 -10.45 2.24 -14.54
N PHE A 81 -10.80 1.45 -13.52
CA PHE A 81 -9.91 1.17 -12.40
C PHE A 81 -9.77 -0.33 -12.15
N PRO A 82 -8.58 -0.80 -11.73
CA PRO A 82 -8.40 -2.14 -11.22
C PRO A 82 -9.29 -2.45 -10.00
N PRO A 83 -9.74 -3.70 -9.81
CA PRO A 83 -10.75 -4.03 -8.82
C PRO A 83 -10.24 -4.11 -7.37
N GLY A 84 -8.94 -4.13 -7.15
CA GLY A 84 -8.32 -4.46 -5.85
C GLY A 84 -8.65 -3.48 -4.74
N TYR A 85 -8.74 -2.18 -5.02
CA TYR A 85 -9.15 -1.20 -4.02
C TYR A 85 -10.63 -1.38 -3.62
N SER A 86 -11.54 -1.46 -4.59
CA SER A 86 -12.96 -1.73 -4.36
C SER A 86 -13.20 -3.08 -3.66
N ALA A 87 -12.47 -4.13 -4.04
CA ALA A 87 -12.55 -5.43 -3.40
C ALA A 87 -12.11 -5.37 -1.93
N THR A 88 -11.09 -4.58 -1.60
CA THR A 88 -10.64 -4.37 -0.22
C THR A 88 -11.70 -3.65 0.61
N ILE A 89 -12.34 -2.61 0.05
CA ILE A 89 -13.45 -1.90 0.70
C ILE A 89 -14.65 -2.84 0.91
N ALA A 90 -14.95 -3.69 -0.07
CA ALA A 90 -16.08 -4.63 -0.01
C ALA A 90 -16.02 -5.58 1.19
N VAL A 91 -14.81 -5.93 1.67
CA VAL A 91 -14.62 -6.72 2.89
C VAL A 91 -15.21 -6.00 4.11
N GLY A 92 -14.98 -4.70 4.25
CA GLY A 92 -15.55 -3.88 5.32
C GLY A 92 -17.06 -3.75 5.21
N ILE A 93 -17.58 -3.59 3.99
CA ILE A 93 -19.03 -3.52 3.75
C ILE A 93 -19.70 -4.84 4.15
N ARG A 94 -19.12 -5.99 3.77
CA ARG A 94 -19.61 -7.32 4.20
C ARG A 94 -19.55 -7.52 5.71
N ALA A 95 -18.64 -6.82 6.40
CA ALA A 95 -18.58 -6.80 7.86
C ALA A 95 -19.59 -5.84 8.52
N GLY A 96 -20.46 -5.19 7.74
CA GLY A 96 -21.53 -4.31 8.23
C GLY A 96 -21.16 -2.83 8.32
N LEU A 97 -20.00 -2.42 7.77
CA LEU A 97 -19.62 -1.01 7.71
C LEU A 97 -20.31 -0.30 6.55
N THR A 98 -20.55 1.00 6.70
CA THR A 98 -20.93 1.84 5.55
C THR A 98 -19.76 1.90 4.55
N PRO A 99 -20.01 2.08 3.25
CA PRO A 99 -18.96 2.16 2.23
C PRO A 99 -17.88 3.19 2.58
N GLN A 100 -18.28 4.36 3.08
CA GLN A 100 -17.36 5.43 3.45
C GLN A 100 -16.47 5.02 4.63
N ASN A 101 -17.04 4.39 5.67
CA ASN A 101 -16.26 3.95 6.82
C ASN A 101 -15.33 2.78 6.48
N ALA A 102 -15.76 1.85 5.62
CA ALA A 102 -14.90 0.81 5.09
C ALA A 102 -13.71 1.41 4.32
N ALA A 103 -13.95 2.40 3.45
CA ALA A 103 -12.88 3.12 2.75
C ALA A 103 -11.93 3.84 3.72
N ARG A 104 -12.45 4.52 4.76
CA ARG A 104 -11.64 5.18 5.80
C ARG A 104 -10.67 4.21 6.48
N LEU A 105 -11.11 3.00 6.81
CA LEU A 105 -10.23 1.99 7.39
C LEU A 105 -9.13 1.55 6.41
N VAL A 106 -9.47 1.38 5.12
CA VAL A 106 -8.46 1.04 4.10
C VAL A 106 -7.45 2.17 3.92
N MET A 107 -7.89 3.43 3.90
CA MET A 107 -7.01 4.60 3.81
C MET A 107 -6.11 4.73 5.04
N ALA A 108 -6.67 4.57 6.25
CA ALA A 108 -5.91 4.62 7.50
C ALA A 108 -4.88 3.49 7.58
N ALA A 109 -5.26 2.26 7.19
CA ALA A 109 -4.33 1.15 7.08
C ALA A 109 -3.23 1.44 6.03
N GLY A 110 -3.61 2.01 4.89
CA GLY A 110 -2.67 2.44 3.84
C GLY A 110 -1.64 3.43 4.36
N ALA A 111 -2.08 4.48 5.04
CA ALA A 111 -1.20 5.48 5.66
C ALA A 111 -0.26 4.84 6.69
N GLY A 112 -0.80 4.02 7.59
CA GLY A 112 -0.03 3.39 8.64
C GLY A 112 1.02 2.42 8.12
N VAL A 113 0.66 1.58 7.14
CA VAL A 113 1.60 0.65 6.50
C VAL A 113 2.66 1.41 5.71
N THR A 114 2.29 2.48 4.98
CA THR A 114 3.24 3.33 4.25
C THR A 114 4.29 3.91 5.20
N ALA A 115 3.86 4.50 6.32
CA ALA A 115 4.76 5.07 7.31
C ALA A 115 5.69 4.01 7.94
N ALA A 116 5.15 2.88 8.34
CA ALA A 116 5.93 1.79 8.92
C ALA A 116 6.96 1.21 7.92
N ALA A 117 6.52 0.90 6.70
CA ALA A 117 7.38 0.33 5.66
C ALA A 117 8.49 1.30 5.25
N MET A 118 8.21 2.61 5.19
CA MET A 118 9.22 3.62 4.86
C MET A 118 10.32 3.67 5.93
N LEU A 119 9.95 3.59 7.22
CA LEU A 119 10.93 3.56 8.29
C LEU A 119 11.79 2.29 8.25
N PHE A 120 11.19 1.13 7.96
CA PHE A 120 11.95 -0.11 7.79
C PHE A 120 12.90 -0.04 6.61
N ALA A 121 12.43 0.43 5.45
CA ALA A 121 13.26 0.60 4.26
C ALA A 121 14.45 1.53 4.51
N ALA A 122 14.22 2.68 5.17
CA ALA A 122 15.28 3.65 5.45
C ALA A 122 16.31 3.12 6.47
N VAL A 123 15.86 2.42 7.51
CA VAL A 123 16.78 1.83 8.51
C VAL A 123 17.59 0.69 7.89
N GLU A 124 16.97 -0.19 7.10
CA GLU A 124 17.69 -1.24 6.37
C GLU A 124 18.64 -0.66 5.31
N GLY A 125 18.25 0.45 4.68
CA GLY A 125 19.09 1.23 3.77
C GLY A 125 20.21 2.03 4.46
N GLY A 126 20.19 2.10 5.80
CA GLY A 126 21.32 2.58 6.60
C GLY A 126 21.10 3.82 7.46
N SER A 127 19.90 4.41 7.50
CA SER A 127 19.67 5.63 8.31
C SER A 127 18.27 5.74 8.92
N LEU A 128 18.20 5.69 10.26
CA LEU A 128 16.98 6.01 11.01
C LEU A 128 16.58 7.47 10.82
N LEU A 129 17.55 8.39 10.89
CA LEU A 129 17.29 9.82 10.69
C LEU A 129 16.72 10.08 9.30
N GLY A 130 17.23 9.41 8.26
CA GLY A 130 16.69 9.48 6.91
C GLY A 130 15.23 9.05 6.84
N GLY A 131 14.86 7.97 7.54
CA GLY A 131 13.47 7.52 7.64
C GLY A 131 12.56 8.52 8.35
N LEU A 132 13.02 9.09 9.47
CA LEU A 132 12.26 10.12 10.20
C LEU A 132 12.07 11.40 9.38
N LEU A 133 13.09 11.84 8.65
CA LEU A 133 13.00 12.99 7.76
C LEU A 133 12.06 12.71 6.58
N ALA A 134 12.11 11.51 6.00
CA ALA A 134 11.17 11.12 4.94
C ALA A 134 9.72 11.13 5.45
N LEU A 135 9.48 10.61 6.66
CA LEU A 135 8.15 10.66 7.31
C LEU A 135 7.67 12.10 7.50
N LEU A 136 8.54 12.98 8.00
CA LEU A 136 8.22 14.40 8.16
C LEU A 136 7.88 15.07 6.83
N ILE A 137 8.69 14.84 5.79
CA ILE A 137 8.47 15.42 4.45
C ILE A 137 7.12 14.98 3.90
N ILE A 138 6.79 13.68 3.96
CA ILE A 138 5.50 13.19 3.49
C ILE A 138 4.36 13.81 4.29
N ALA A 139 4.48 13.88 5.62
CA ALA A 139 3.43 14.42 6.50
C ALA A 139 3.11 15.89 6.24
N VAL A 140 4.09 16.70 5.81
CA VAL A 140 3.89 18.13 5.53
C VAL A 140 3.64 18.44 4.05
N THR A 141 3.73 17.44 3.17
CA THR A 141 3.53 17.63 1.73
C THR A 141 2.02 17.63 1.41
N PRO A 142 1.42 18.75 0.99
CA PRO A 142 -0.04 18.85 0.89
C PRO A 142 -0.69 17.80 -0.03
N PRO A 143 -0.14 17.49 -1.22
CA PRO A 143 -0.66 16.40 -2.05
C PRO A 143 -0.73 15.06 -1.32
N MET A 144 0.26 14.74 -0.49
CA MET A 144 0.29 13.48 0.28
C MET A 144 -0.79 13.45 1.37
N VAL A 145 -1.08 14.59 1.99
CA VAL A 145 -2.20 14.70 2.93
C VAL A 145 -3.52 14.50 2.20
N VAL A 146 -3.71 15.18 1.06
CA VAL A 146 -4.95 15.08 0.27
C VAL A 146 -5.20 13.66 -0.22
N VAL A 147 -4.20 12.96 -0.78
CA VAL A 147 -4.43 11.56 -1.23
C VAL A 147 -4.80 10.61 -0.09
N HIS A 148 -4.37 10.89 1.15
CA HIS A 148 -4.74 10.08 2.31
C HIS A 148 -6.03 10.54 3.00
N ALA A 149 -6.60 11.69 2.62
CA ALA A 149 -7.85 12.22 3.14
C ALA A 149 -9.05 12.01 2.20
N SER A 150 -8.83 11.52 0.98
CA SER A 150 -9.86 11.28 -0.05
C SER A 150 -9.96 9.80 -0.41
N VAL A 151 -11.17 9.32 -0.75
CA VAL A 151 -11.43 7.93 -1.13
C VAL A 151 -10.80 7.60 -2.49
N LEU A 152 -9.53 7.26 -2.41
CA LEU A 152 -8.63 7.08 -3.52
C LEU A 152 -7.86 5.77 -3.36
N SER A 153 -7.43 5.15 -4.47
CA SER A 153 -6.64 3.91 -4.40
C SER A 153 -5.18 4.17 -4.04
N GLU A 154 -4.74 5.43 -4.08
CA GLU A 154 -3.41 5.92 -3.82
C GLU A 154 -2.87 5.50 -2.44
N PRO A 155 -3.57 5.67 -1.30
CA PRO A 155 -3.08 5.25 0.01
C PRO A 155 -2.74 3.75 0.08
N LEU A 156 -3.61 2.90 -0.46
CA LEU A 156 -3.38 1.46 -0.48
C LEU A 156 -2.24 1.09 -1.44
N PHE A 157 -2.18 1.75 -2.60
CA PHE A 157 -1.10 1.54 -3.56
C PHE A 157 0.26 1.93 -2.98
N LEU A 158 0.36 3.10 -2.31
CA LEU A 158 1.60 3.56 -1.68
C LEU A 158 2.05 2.61 -0.58
N ALA A 159 1.13 2.05 0.21
CA ALA A 159 1.45 1.04 1.21
C ALA A 159 2.11 -0.19 0.59
N LEU A 160 1.55 -0.70 -0.51
CA LEU A 160 2.08 -1.84 -1.25
C LEU A 160 3.42 -1.50 -1.92
N PHE A 161 3.53 -0.32 -2.52
CA PHE A 161 4.74 0.18 -3.19
C PHE A 161 5.91 0.34 -2.23
N VAL A 162 5.70 1.01 -1.08
CA VAL A 162 6.77 1.21 -0.10
C VAL A 162 7.13 -0.10 0.59
N SER A 163 6.16 -0.99 0.83
CA SER A 163 6.44 -2.36 1.28
C SER A 163 7.29 -3.15 0.27
N PHE A 164 7.05 -2.96 -1.02
CA PHE A 164 7.85 -3.55 -2.09
C PHE A 164 9.29 -3.02 -2.07
N VAL A 165 9.47 -1.70 -1.97
CA VAL A 165 10.79 -1.07 -1.82
C VAL A 165 11.51 -1.57 -0.58
N TRP A 166 10.82 -1.73 0.55
CA TRP A 166 11.39 -2.35 1.75
C TRP A 166 11.84 -3.80 1.49
N GLN A 167 11.09 -4.62 0.75
CA GLN A 167 11.59 -5.95 0.40
C GLN A 167 12.83 -5.91 -0.52
N LEU A 168 12.99 -4.85 -1.33
CA LEU A 168 14.20 -4.66 -2.13
C LEU A 168 15.43 -4.32 -1.29
N THR A 169 15.29 -3.68 -0.11
CA THR A 169 16.43 -3.40 0.79
C THR A 169 16.96 -4.65 1.49
N ARG A 170 16.15 -5.72 1.54
CA ARG A 170 16.57 -6.98 2.15
C ARG A 170 17.55 -7.74 1.27
N PRO A 171 18.49 -8.52 1.86
CA PRO A 171 19.42 -9.35 1.10
C PRO A 171 18.70 -10.27 0.11
N ARG A 172 19.23 -10.44 -1.10
CA ARG A 172 18.63 -11.33 -2.12
C ARG A 172 18.45 -12.77 -1.65
N ALA A 173 19.39 -13.25 -0.83
CA ALA A 173 19.33 -14.58 -0.21
C ALA A 173 18.29 -14.70 0.93
N ALA A 174 17.59 -13.61 1.30
CA ALA A 174 16.59 -13.66 2.35
C ALA A 174 15.41 -14.55 1.95
N ARG A 175 15.13 -15.56 2.78
CA ARG A 175 14.03 -16.51 2.56
C ARG A 175 12.71 -15.75 2.38
N GLY A 176 11.97 -16.11 1.32
CA GLY A 176 10.65 -15.57 1.03
C GLY A 176 10.63 -14.18 0.38
N ARG A 177 11.78 -13.51 0.18
CA ARG A 177 11.86 -12.17 -0.43
C ARG A 177 11.20 -12.13 -1.81
N THR A 178 11.57 -13.04 -2.71
CA THR A 178 11.04 -13.07 -4.09
C THR A 178 9.53 -13.30 -4.13
N ALA A 179 9.02 -14.20 -3.28
CA ALA A 179 7.59 -14.43 -3.16
C ALA A 179 6.87 -13.17 -2.64
N ALA A 180 7.42 -12.50 -1.63
CA ALA A 180 6.85 -11.25 -1.11
C ALA A 180 6.83 -10.15 -2.18
N LEU A 181 7.92 -9.99 -2.95
CA LEU A 181 7.98 -9.04 -4.07
C LEU A 181 6.91 -9.33 -5.13
N GLY A 182 6.74 -10.61 -5.52
CA GLY A 182 5.72 -11.02 -6.49
C GLY A 182 4.29 -10.76 -5.99
N VAL A 183 4.00 -11.11 -4.73
CA VAL A 183 2.68 -10.87 -4.12
C VAL A 183 2.38 -9.37 -4.03
N LEU A 184 3.34 -8.56 -3.57
CA LEU A 184 3.19 -7.12 -3.48
C LEU A 184 2.99 -6.48 -4.86
N ALA A 185 3.76 -6.91 -5.87
CA ALA A 185 3.61 -6.43 -7.24
C ALA A 185 2.24 -6.79 -7.85
N ALA A 186 1.79 -8.03 -7.67
CA ALA A 186 0.48 -8.47 -8.14
C ALA A 186 -0.66 -7.70 -7.44
N ALA A 187 -0.58 -7.56 -6.12
CA ALA A 187 -1.56 -6.78 -5.35
C ALA A 187 -1.57 -5.31 -5.79
N ALA A 188 -0.40 -4.69 -5.99
CA ALA A 188 -0.31 -3.30 -6.43
C ALA A 188 -0.89 -3.11 -7.84
N ALA A 189 -0.67 -4.04 -8.76
CA ALA A 189 -1.25 -4.03 -10.10
C ALA A 189 -2.78 -4.17 -10.06
N MET A 190 -3.31 -4.93 -9.11
CA MET A 190 -4.76 -5.03 -8.87
C MET A 190 -5.33 -3.79 -8.20
N VAL A 191 -4.54 -2.95 -7.53
CA VAL A 191 -5.00 -1.71 -6.90
C VAL A 191 -4.92 -0.54 -7.88
N ARG A 192 -3.84 -0.46 -8.69
CA ARG A 192 -3.63 0.56 -9.73
C ARG A 192 -2.82 0.02 -10.89
N TYR A 193 -3.11 0.46 -12.12
CA TYR A 193 -2.36 0.05 -13.31
C TYR A 193 -0.87 0.43 -13.25
N ALA A 194 -0.53 1.51 -12.55
CA ALA A 194 0.87 1.86 -12.27
C ALA A 194 1.65 0.72 -11.59
N GLY A 195 0.97 -0.16 -10.83
CA GLY A 195 1.56 -1.32 -10.17
C GLY A 195 2.07 -2.40 -11.13
N VAL A 196 1.65 -2.41 -12.40
CA VAL A 196 2.22 -3.30 -13.42
C VAL A 196 3.72 -3.06 -13.58
N SER A 197 4.20 -1.83 -13.36
CA SER A 197 5.64 -1.53 -13.35
C SER A 197 6.42 -2.33 -12.30
N LEU A 198 5.79 -2.67 -11.16
CA LEU A 198 6.42 -3.47 -10.11
C LEU A 198 6.60 -4.92 -10.55
N VAL A 199 5.70 -5.46 -11.36
CA VAL A 199 5.87 -6.79 -11.96
C VAL A 199 7.11 -6.80 -12.84
N GLY A 200 7.30 -5.78 -13.67
CA GLY A 200 8.53 -5.58 -14.44
C GLY A 200 9.79 -5.52 -13.55
N ALA A 201 9.72 -4.81 -12.42
CA ALA A 201 10.82 -4.74 -11.47
C ALA A 201 11.16 -6.10 -10.83
N VAL A 202 10.16 -6.96 -10.56
CA VAL A 202 10.39 -8.33 -10.08
C VAL A 202 11.12 -9.17 -11.13
N LEU A 203 10.70 -9.07 -12.40
CA LEU A 203 11.34 -9.80 -13.50
C LEU A 203 12.80 -9.38 -13.67
N ILE A 204 13.08 -8.07 -13.59
CA ILE A 204 14.44 -7.53 -13.64
C ILE A 204 15.27 -7.99 -12.44
N ASP A 205 14.73 -7.95 -11.22
CA ASP A 205 15.42 -8.40 -10.00
C ASP A 205 15.80 -9.89 -10.07
N ALA A 206 14.88 -10.73 -10.58
CA ALA A 206 15.12 -12.15 -10.79
C ALA A 206 16.20 -12.40 -11.85
N TRP A 207 16.09 -11.74 -13.02
CA TRP A 207 17.05 -11.88 -14.11
C TRP A 207 18.47 -11.48 -13.70
N LEU A 208 18.61 -10.36 -12.96
CA LEU A 208 19.90 -9.93 -12.44
C LEU A 208 20.46 -10.94 -11.44
N GLY A 209 19.62 -11.53 -10.58
CA GLY A 209 20.04 -12.56 -9.63
C GLY A 209 20.74 -13.74 -10.31
N ASP A 210 20.14 -14.24 -11.39
CA ASP A 210 20.66 -15.40 -12.13
C ASP A 210 21.97 -15.05 -12.88
N ALA A 211 22.02 -13.86 -13.50
CA ALA A 211 23.21 -13.39 -14.22
C ALA A 211 24.45 -13.27 -13.30
N TRP A 212 24.28 -12.72 -12.09
CA TRP A 212 25.37 -12.60 -11.11
C TRP A 212 25.86 -13.95 -10.60
N MET A 213 24.95 -14.90 -10.34
CA MET A 213 25.31 -16.24 -9.89
C MET A 213 26.04 -17.03 -10.98
N GLY A 214 25.64 -16.88 -12.24
CA GLY A 214 26.33 -17.50 -13.38
C GLY A 214 27.77 -17.03 -13.54
N VAL A 215 28.04 -15.73 -13.34
CA VAL A 215 29.40 -15.16 -13.37
C VAL A 215 30.24 -15.64 -12.19
N ALA A 216 29.65 -15.75 -10.99
CA ALA A 216 30.35 -16.21 -9.80
C ALA A 216 30.74 -17.70 -9.87
N ALA A 217 29.91 -18.54 -10.49
CA ALA A 217 30.20 -19.97 -10.68
C ALA A 217 31.25 -20.26 -11.77
N ALA A 218 31.53 -19.30 -12.64
CA ALA A 218 32.52 -19.41 -13.72
C ALA A 218 33.94 -18.95 -13.31
N ARG A 219 34.14 -18.56 -12.05
CA ARG A 219 35.44 -18.17 -11.47
C ARG A 219 35.87 -19.19 -10.42
#